data_AF-A0A1Y5JS62-F1
#
_entry.id   AF-A0A1Y5JS62-F1
#
_cell.length_a   1.000
_cell.length_b   1.000
_cell.length_c   1.000
_cell.angle_alpha   90.00
_cell.angle_beta   90.00
_cell.angle_gamma   90.00
#
_symmetry.space_group_name_H-M   'P 1'
#
loop_
_entity.id
_entity.type
_entity.pdbx_description
1 polymer ?
#
loop_
_entity_poly.entity_id
_entity_poly.type
_entity_poly.pdbx_seq_one_letter_code
_entity_poly.pdbx_strand_id
1 'polypeptide(L)'
;MFDKVKKAMSKGFWHSLGIIIVMLLAGPEIMVSIELMAMVEVLGASTFVFMYLSGIKLFFSNVWDKYKNFENHSAFFFPTLPVLKLMPSMIVHAIPERTVVGAFLAVVTVMMSAFYIQTLLRV
;
A
#
# COMPACT_ATOMS: atom_id res chain seq x y z
N MET A 1 -36.99 8.20 29.03
CA MET A 1 -36.47 6.91 29.53
C MET A 1 -35.97 6.02 28.37
N PHE A 2 -36.74 5.93 27.29
CA PHE A 2 -36.39 5.21 26.05
C PHE A 2 -35.05 5.66 25.40
N ASP A 3 -34.75 6.96 25.35
CA ASP A 3 -33.49 7.44 24.76
C ASP A 3 -32.24 7.01 25.51
N LYS A 4 -32.32 6.89 26.85
CA LYS A 4 -31.20 6.40 27.66
C LYS A 4 -30.93 4.91 27.41
N VAL A 5 -32.00 4.12 27.24
CA VAL A 5 -31.92 2.69 26.88
C VAL A 5 -31.37 2.50 25.47
N LYS A 6 -31.79 3.33 24.50
CA LYS A 6 -31.29 3.31 23.12
C LYS A 6 -29.80 3.67 23.04
N LYS A 7 -29.35 4.65 23.83
CA LYS A 7 -27.93 5.02 23.95
C LYS A 7 -27.10 3.92 24.61
N ALA A 8 -27.64 3.25 25.62
CA ALA A 8 -26.98 2.12 26.28
C ALA A 8 -26.84 0.89 25.36
N MET A 9 -27.89 0.54 24.61
CA MET A 9 -27.85 -0.54 23.61
C MET A 9 -26.86 -0.22 22.48
N SER A 10 -26.87 1.02 21.96
CA SER A 10 -25.91 1.44 20.94
C SER A 10 -24.47 1.27 21.42
N LYS A 11 -24.17 1.66 22.66
CA LYS A 11 -22.83 1.52 23.24
C LYS A 11 -22.42 0.04 23.40
N GLY A 12 -23.37 -0.83 23.76
CA GLY A 12 -23.16 -2.28 23.84
C GLY A 12 -22.82 -2.91 22.48
N PHE A 13 -23.54 -2.51 21.42
CA PHE A 13 -23.29 -2.99 20.06
C PHE A 13 -21.89 -2.60 19.54
N TRP A 14 -21.46 -1.36 19.80
CA TRP A 14 -20.11 -0.92 19.45
C TRP A 14 -19.02 -1.69 20.22
N HIS A 15 -19.26 -2.02 21.49
CA HIS A 15 -18.33 -2.83 22.28
C HIS A 15 -18.28 -4.29 21.80
N SER A 16 -19.42 -4.92 21.49
CA SER A 16 -19.42 -6.28 20.93
C SER A 16 -18.73 -6.35 19.58
N LEU A 17 -18.94 -5.35 18.73
CA LEU A 17 -18.27 -5.27 17.43
C LEU A 17 -16.75 -5.14 17.58
N GLY A 18 -16.28 -4.33 18.53
CA GLY A 18 -14.86 -4.21 18.85
C GLY A 18 -14.24 -5.52 19.31
N ILE A 19 -14.93 -6.28 20.17
CA ILE A 19 -14.47 -7.60 20.64
C ILE A 19 -14.36 -8.59 19.48
N ILE A 20 -15.33 -8.60 18.55
CA ILE A 20 -15.32 -9.48 17.38
C ILE A 20 -14.13 -9.14 16.46
N ILE A 21 -13.87 -7.85 16.22
CA ILE A 21 -12.73 -7.41 15.41
C ILE A 21 -11.41 -7.85 16.05
N VAL A 22 -11.26 -7.65 17.36
CA VAL A 22 -10.06 -8.07 18.08
C VAL A 22 -9.88 -9.59 18.01
N MET A 23 -10.95 -10.36 18.19
CA MET A 23 -10.89 -11.83 18.12
C MET A 23 -10.54 -12.33 16.72
N LEU A 24 -11.08 -11.70 15.67
CA LEU A 24 -10.79 -12.05 14.27
C LEU A 24 -9.39 -11.62 13.81
N LEU A 25 -8.81 -10.57 14.39
CA LEU A 25 -7.44 -10.12 14.08
C LEU A 25 -6.38 -10.88 14.89
N ALA A 26 -6.61 -11.08 16.19
CA ALA A 26 -5.64 -11.72 17.08
C ALA A 26 -5.44 -13.21 16.78
N GLY A 27 -6.48 -13.93 16.34
CA GLY A 27 -6.37 -15.35 16.00
C GLY A 27 -5.35 -15.63 14.88
N PRO A 28 -5.51 -15.01 13.70
CA PRO A 28 -4.54 -15.11 12.61
C PRO A 28 -3.14 -14.65 13.00
N GLU A 29 -3.00 -13.55 13.74
CA GLU A 29 -1.70 -13.05 14.19
C GLU A 29 -0.95 -14.07 15.08
N ILE A 30 -1.65 -14.71 16.02
CA ILE A 30 -1.06 -15.74 16.88
C ILE A 30 -0.65 -16.96 16.07
N MET A 31 -1.49 -17.41 15.13
CA MET A 31 -1.19 -18.56 14.28
C MET A 31 0.06 -18.30 13.43
N VAL A 32 0.12 -17.14 12.76
CA VAL A 32 1.27 -16.71 11.96
C VAL A 32 2.52 -16.59 12.83
N SER A 33 2.40 -16.08 14.06
CA SER A 33 3.53 -15.96 14.99
C SER A 33 4.11 -17.31 15.41
N ILE A 34 3.26 -18.32 15.63
CA ILE A 34 3.68 -19.68 15.97
C ILE A 34 4.37 -20.34 14.78
N GLU A 35 3.84 -20.17 13.57
CA GLU A 35 4.47 -20.67 12.33
C GLU A 35 5.83 -20.02 12.08
N LEU A 36 5.94 -18.71 12.30
CA LEU A 36 7.22 -17.99 12.23
C LEU A 36 8.23 -18.52 13.24
N MET A 37 7.80 -18.73 14.50
CA MET A 37 8.67 -19.26 15.55
C MET A 37 9.18 -20.66 15.19
N ALA A 38 8.30 -21.53 14.69
CA ALA A 38 8.68 -22.87 14.23
C ALA A 38 9.68 -22.81 13.06
N MET A 39 9.53 -21.89 12.12
CA MET A 39 10.52 -21.69 11.05
C MET A 39 11.87 -21.20 11.58
N VAL A 40 11.87 -20.29 12.55
CA VAL A 40 13.11 -19.81 13.19
C VAL A 40 13.83 -20.95 13.90
N GLU A 41 13.11 -21.81 14.60
CA GLU A 41 13.68 -22.97 15.30
C GLU A 41 14.24 -24.02 14.32
N VAL A 42 13.54 -24.29 13.22
CA VAL A 42 13.95 -25.31 12.23
C VAL A 42 15.12 -24.85 11.36
N LEU A 43 15.09 -23.60 10.88
CA LEU A 43 16.09 -23.08 9.95
C LEU A 43 17.29 -22.45 10.67
N GLY A 44 17.09 -21.99 11.91
CA GLY A 44 18.01 -21.15 12.66
C GLY A 44 17.79 -19.65 12.42
N ALA A 45 18.14 -18.82 13.41
CA ALA A 45 17.87 -17.39 13.36
C ALA A 45 18.56 -16.66 12.19
N SER A 46 19.78 -17.07 11.81
CA SER A 46 20.55 -16.40 10.76
C SER A 46 19.99 -16.64 9.36
N THR A 47 19.59 -17.87 9.04
CA THR A 47 18.98 -18.24 7.75
C THR A 47 17.57 -17.66 7.61
N PHE A 48 16.82 -17.60 8.71
CA PHE A 48 15.50 -16.98 8.76
C PHE A 48 15.55 -15.49 8.37
N VAL A 49 16.53 -14.75 8.89
CA VAL A 49 16.75 -13.33 8.51
C VAL A 49 17.08 -13.20 7.02
N PHE A 50 17.93 -14.07 6.47
CA PHE A 50 18.24 -14.05 5.03
C PHE A 50 17.02 -14.39 4.16
N MET A 51 16.18 -15.32 4.59
CA MET A 51 14.93 -15.65 3.89
C MET A 51 14.00 -14.44 3.83
N TYR A 52 13.83 -13.72 4.94
CA TYR A 52 13.02 -12.50 4.99
C TYR A 52 13.58 -11.38 4.10
N LEU A 53 14.88 -11.12 4.18
CA LEU A 53 15.55 -10.13 3.32
C LEU A 53 15.42 -10.48 1.83
N SER A 54 15.55 -11.76 1.49
CA SER A 54 15.33 -12.27 0.13
C SER A 54 13.88 -12.07 -0.32
N GLY A 55 12.91 -12.38 0.54
CA GLY A 55 11.48 -12.17 0.27
C GLY A 55 11.15 -10.70 0.03
N ILE A 56 11.69 -9.79 0.85
CA ILE A 56 11.54 -8.34 0.67
C ILE A 56 12.16 -7.91 -0.66
N LYS A 57 13.38 -8.37 -0.96
CA LYS A 57 14.05 -8.06 -2.23
C LYS A 57 13.24 -8.55 -3.44
N LEU A 58 12.69 -9.76 -3.37
CA LEU A 58 11.85 -10.35 -4.42
C LEU A 58 10.53 -9.57 -4.59
N PHE A 59 9.94 -9.11 -3.49
CA PHE A 59 8.76 -8.27 -3.55
C PHE A 59 9.05 -6.97 -4.31
N PHE A 60 10.14 -6.27 -3.97
CA PHE A 60 10.55 -5.07 -4.68
C PHE A 60 10.88 -5.33 -6.15
N SER A 61 11.57 -6.43 -6.48
CA SER A 61 11.87 -6.76 -7.88
C SER A 61 10.60 -7.05 -8.67
N ASN A 62 9.65 -7.78 -8.11
CA ASN A 62 8.38 -8.09 -8.78
C ASN A 62 7.52 -6.83 -9.00
N VAL A 63 7.48 -5.92 -8.03
CA VAL A 63 6.81 -4.63 -8.17
C VAL A 63 7.49 -3.80 -9.26
N TRP A 64 8.82 -3.77 -9.26
CA TRP A 64 9.61 -3.06 -10.26
C TRP A 64 9.44 -3.62 -11.67
N ASP A 65 9.40 -4.95 -11.82
CA ASP A 65 9.20 -5.60 -13.12
C ASP A 65 7.78 -5.38 -13.65
N LYS A 66 6.76 -5.41 -12.76
CA LYS A 66 5.39 -5.03 -13.13
C LYS A 66 5.31 -3.56 -13.55
N TYR A 67 6.00 -2.68 -12.84
CA TYR A 67 6.07 -1.26 -13.18
C TYR A 67 6.73 -1.03 -14.54
N LYS A 68 7.88 -1.67 -14.80
CA LYS A 68 8.52 -1.66 -16.11
C LYS A 68 7.60 -2.18 -17.21
N ASN A 69 6.83 -3.24 -16.97
CA ASN A 69 5.89 -3.77 -17.95
C ASN A 69 4.74 -2.77 -18.21
N PHE A 70 4.25 -2.10 -17.17
CA PHE A 70 3.27 -1.02 -17.30
C PHE A 70 3.83 0.13 -18.17
N GLU A 71 5.12 0.42 -18.07
CA GLU A 71 5.79 1.48 -18.82
C GLU A 71 6.46 1.02 -20.12
N ASN A 72 6.33 -0.24 -20.51
CA ASN A 72 7.03 -0.82 -21.66
C ASN A 72 6.69 -0.16 -23.01
N HIS A 73 5.55 0.54 -23.07
CA HIS A 73 5.10 1.30 -24.26
C HIS A 73 5.45 2.80 -24.17
N SER A 74 6.05 3.23 -23.05
CA SER A 74 6.56 4.58 -22.82
C SER A 74 8.06 4.57 -23.04
N ALA A 75 8.64 5.68 -23.49
CA ALA A 75 10.09 5.82 -23.64
C ALA A 75 10.80 6.00 -22.29
N PHE A 76 10.61 5.08 -21.34
CA PHE A 76 11.23 5.14 -20.02
C PHE A 76 12.71 4.77 -20.11
N PHE A 77 13.57 5.77 -20.24
CA PHE A 77 15.01 5.59 -20.28
C PHE A 77 15.66 6.18 -19.03
N PHE A 78 16.36 5.36 -18.25
CA PHE A 78 17.23 5.86 -17.19
C PHE A 78 18.63 6.14 -17.75
N PRO A 79 19.00 7.41 -18.02
CA PRO A 79 20.35 7.74 -18.44
C PRO A 79 21.36 7.48 -17.32
N THR A 80 22.53 6.97 -17.67
CA THR A 80 23.66 6.86 -16.74
C THR A 80 24.21 8.25 -16.39
N LEU A 81 24.73 8.43 -15.17
CA LEU A 81 25.30 9.70 -14.69
C LEU A 81 26.28 10.40 -15.65
N PRO A 82 27.22 9.69 -16.35
CA PRO A 82 28.09 10.34 -17.32
C PRO A 82 27.34 10.89 -18.55
N VAL A 83 26.28 10.22 -19.01
CA VAL A 83 25.45 10.68 -20.13
C VAL A 83 24.62 11.90 -19.71
N LEU A 84 24.15 11.93 -18.46
CA LEU A 84 23.41 13.05 -17.90
C LEU A 84 24.24 14.35 -17.86
N LYS A 85 25.55 14.24 -17.57
CA LYS A 85 26.47 15.39 -17.55
C LYS A 85 26.72 15.97 -18.95
N LEU A 86 26.68 15.13 -19.98
CA LEU A 86 26.87 15.54 -21.37
C LEU A 86 25.60 16.12 -21.99
N MET A 87 24.43 15.58 -21.63
CA MET A 87 23.13 16.02 -22.14
C MET A 87 22.09 16.08 -21.02
N PRO A 88 21.95 17.22 -20.32
CA PRO A 88 21.01 17.36 -19.21
C PRO A 88 19.53 17.32 -19.64
N SER A 89 19.21 17.65 -20.91
CA SER A 89 17.84 17.58 -21.44
C SER A 89 17.26 16.16 -21.50
N MET A 90 18.10 15.13 -21.42
CA MET A 90 17.70 13.71 -21.35
C MET A 90 16.88 13.37 -20.09
N ILE A 91 16.93 14.22 -19.05
CA ILE A 91 16.12 14.08 -17.83
C ILE A 91 14.62 14.04 -18.17
N VAL A 92 14.19 14.78 -19.18
CA VAL A 92 12.76 14.85 -19.56
C VAL A 92 12.26 13.51 -20.11
N HIS A 93 13.13 12.74 -20.76
CA HIS A 93 12.81 11.40 -21.29
C HIS A 93 12.92 10.30 -20.22
N ALA A 94 13.48 10.59 -19.05
CA ALA A 94 13.41 9.70 -17.90
C ALA A 94 12.05 9.77 -17.20
N ILE A 95 11.18 10.71 -17.58
CA ILE A 95 9.86 10.88 -16.98
C ILE A 95 8.89 9.87 -17.59
N PRO A 96 8.28 9.01 -16.78
CA PRO A 96 7.33 8.05 -17.29
C PRO A 96 5.98 8.68 -17.67
N GLU A 97 5.69 8.72 -18.95
CA GLU A 97 4.51 9.41 -19.50
C GLU A 97 3.20 8.85 -18.94
N ARG A 98 3.04 7.52 -18.92
CA ARG A 98 1.81 6.86 -18.45
C ARG A 98 1.56 7.09 -16.96
N THR A 99 2.61 7.12 -16.16
CA THR A 99 2.52 7.37 -14.72
C THR A 99 2.16 8.82 -14.44
N VAL A 100 2.69 9.78 -15.21
CA VAL A 100 2.29 11.19 -15.14
C VAL A 100 0.83 11.39 -15.53
N VAL A 101 0.38 10.78 -16.63
CA VAL A 101 -1.03 10.86 -17.06
C VAL A 101 -1.96 10.21 -16.03
N GLY A 102 -1.59 9.04 -15.50
CA GLY A 102 -2.36 8.38 -14.44
C GLY A 102 -2.47 9.24 -13.18
N ALA A 103 -1.37 9.85 -12.75
CA ALA A 103 -1.35 10.77 -11.61
C ALA A 103 -2.23 12.01 -11.86
N PHE A 104 -2.16 12.60 -13.05
CA PHE A 104 -3.00 13.74 -13.41
C PHE A 104 -4.50 13.38 -13.34
N LEU A 105 -4.90 12.25 -13.94
CA LEU A 105 -6.28 11.79 -13.89
C LEU A 105 -6.74 11.48 -12.45
N ALA A 106 -5.87 10.89 -11.63
CA ALA A 106 -6.16 10.64 -10.22
C ALA A 106 -6.40 11.95 -9.46
N VAL A 107 -5.57 12.98 -9.68
CA VAL A 107 -5.73 14.29 -9.05
C VAL A 107 -7.05 14.95 -9.46
N VAL A 108 -7.41 14.89 -10.75
CA VAL A 108 -8.69 15.42 -11.24
C VAL A 108 -9.88 14.71 -10.59
N THR A 109 -9.86 13.38 -10.51
CA THR A 109 -10.96 12.61 -9.92
C THR A 109 -11.12 12.86 -8.41
N VAL A 110 -10.02 12.97 -7.68
CA VAL A 110 -10.04 13.34 -6.25
C VAL A 110 -10.57 14.75 -6.04
N MET A 111 -10.15 15.73 -6.85
CA MET A 111 -10.67 17.10 -6.73
C MET A 111 -12.17 17.17 -7.04
N MET A 112 -12.63 16.48 -8.09
CA MET A 112 -14.05 16.45 -8.46
C MET A 112 -14.91 15.78 -7.39
N SER A 113 -14.45 14.65 -6.83
CA SER A 113 -15.17 13.98 -5.73
C SER A 113 -15.22 14.85 -4.47
N ALA A 114 -14.13 15.52 -4.10
CA ALA A 114 -14.10 16.44 -2.98
C ALA A 114 -15.07 17.62 -3.16
N PHE A 115 -15.11 18.21 -4.36
CA PHE A 115 -16.03 19.30 -4.70
C PHE A 115 -17.50 18.85 -4.65
N TYR A 116 -17.79 17.63 -5.12
CA TYR A 116 -19.13 17.06 -5.06
C TYR A 116 -19.59 16.84 -3.61
N ILE A 117 -18.73 16.27 -2.77
CA ILE A 117 -19.02 16.08 -1.32
C ILE A 117 -19.26 17.43 -0.64
N GLN A 118 -18.45 18.45 -0.95
CA GLN A 118 -18.60 19.77 -0.37
C GLN A 118 -19.90 20.45 -0.79
N THR A 119 -20.33 20.24 -2.03
CA THR A 119 -21.62 20.74 -2.53
C THR A 119 -22.78 20.04 -1.83
N LEU A 120 -22.71 18.71 -1.67
CA LEU A 120 -23.74 17.91 -1.00
C LEU A 120 -23.85 18.21 0.50
N LEU A 121 -22.76 18.56 1.18
CA LEU A 121 -22.76 18.93 2.61
C LEU A 121 -23.27 20.35 2.88
N ARG A 122 -23.33 21.22 1.86
CA ARG A 122 -23.84 22.60 1.98
C ARG A 122 -25.32 22.74 1.66
N VAL A 123 -25.93 21.73 1.04
CA VAL A 123 -27.39 21.60 0.82
C VAL A 123 -28.02 20.96 2.04
#